data_AF-A0A3S1GV71-F1
#
_entry.id   AF-A0A3S1GV71-F1
#
_cell.length_a   1.000
_cell.length_b   1.000
_cell.length_c   1.000
_cell.angle_alpha   90.00
_cell.angle_beta   90.00
_cell.angle_gamma   90.00
#
_symmetry.space_group_name_H-M   'P 1'
#
loop_
_entity.id
_entity.type
_entity.pdbx_description
1 polymer ?
#
loop_
_entity_poly.entity_id
_entity_poly.type
_entity_poly.pdbx_seq_one_letter_code
_entity_poly.pdbx_strand_id
1 'polypeptide(L)'
;AANALAAGDGDRHGSDVGEIERNAGLLFGLLGGSLWSYPTTRLLAGEAWRRGPRGLAAFLGDALVPARGWLENTYQSEITRALWAPWVLHAGLGPEDAFSGQIARVIAFALEAAGAPIVKGGAGNLLSAFEALIKERGGVIRTEGDVASIIQSGGRATGVRLASGDTVTAKKSVICSVTPTHLYGRLLGDAAPKADLEAAQKYRYGKGNFQIHYALDKPPAWRGEGLAKVALLHLTPGLDGVSKACNEATRGMLPEVPTICVGQPHALDPSRCPEGKAILWLQLPEAPRHIKG
;
A
#
# COMPACT_ATOMS: atom_id res chain seq x y z
N ALA A 1 17.74 -12.33 -15.92
CA ALA A 1 17.42 -11.09 -16.67
C ALA A 1 18.25 -9.90 -16.18
N ALA A 2 18.20 -9.53 -14.89
CA ALA A 2 18.95 -8.37 -14.37
C ALA A 2 20.48 -8.43 -14.59
N ASN A 3 21.12 -9.59 -14.42
CA ASN A 3 22.57 -9.76 -14.74
C ASN A 3 22.91 -9.51 -16.22
N ALA A 4 21.94 -9.60 -17.14
CA ALA A 4 22.14 -9.26 -18.55
C ALA A 4 22.05 -7.74 -18.80
N LEU A 5 21.46 -6.97 -17.88
CA LEU A 5 21.41 -5.50 -17.93
C LEU A 5 22.68 -4.88 -17.33
N ALA A 6 23.16 -5.42 -16.21
CA ALA A 6 24.46 -5.10 -15.64
C ALA A 6 24.95 -6.28 -14.79
N ALA A 7 26.26 -6.56 -14.86
CA ALA A 7 26.85 -7.68 -14.14
C ALA A 7 26.68 -7.52 -12.61
N GLY A 8 26.11 -8.54 -11.96
CA GLY A 8 25.90 -8.58 -10.51
C GLY A 8 24.53 -8.05 -10.04
N ASP A 9 23.76 -7.32 -10.88
CA ASP A 9 22.45 -6.80 -10.47
C ASP A 9 21.45 -7.92 -10.09
N GLY A 10 21.50 -9.06 -10.79
CA GLY A 10 20.68 -10.22 -10.46
C GLY A 10 21.08 -10.89 -9.15
N ASP A 11 22.38 -10.97 -8.88
CA ASP A 11 22.89 -11.57 -7.64
C ASP A 11 22.55 -10.68 -6.44
N ARG A 12 22.65 -9.35 -6.63
CA ARG A 12 22.19 -8.34 -5.67
C ARG A 12 20.69 -8.47 -5.39
N HIS A 13 19.89 -8.61 -6.44
CA HIS A 13 18.45 -8.81 -6.28
C HIS A 13 18.11 -10.05 -5.44
N GLY A 14 18.75 -11.19 -5.74
CA GLY A 14 18.58 -12.41 -4.94
C GLY A 14 19.00 -12.24 -3.48
N SER A 15 20.06 -11.47 -3.22
CA SER A 15 20.50 -11.13 -1.86
C SER A 15 19.47 -10.28 -1.10
N ASP A 16 18.91 -9.26 -1.76
CA ASP A 16 17.89 -8.36 -1.20
C ASP A 16 16.64 -9.13 -0.78
N VAL A 17 16.11 -9.96 -1.69
CA VAL A 17 14.91 -10.79 -1.47
C VAL A 17 15.16 -11.82 -0.35
N GLY A 18 16.32 -12.49 -0.39
CA GLY A 18 16.69 -13.46 0.64
C GLY A 18 16.89 -12.82 2.02
N GLU A 19 17.30 -11.56 2.10
CA GLU A 19 17.39 -10.85 3.37
C GLU A 19 16.00 -10.56 3.97
N ILE A 20 15.01 -10.20 3.16
CA ILE A 20 13.63 -10.05 3.64
C ILE A 20 13.13 -11.37 4.22
N GLU A 21 13.36 -12.49 3.54
CA GLU A 21 12.97 -13.82 4.01
C GLU A 21 13.59 -14.13 5.38
N ARG A 22 14.92 -13.93 5.54
CA ARG A 22 15.62 -14.15 6.82
C ARG A 22 15.10 -13.28 7.96
N ASN A 23 14.55 -12.12 7.64
CA ASN A 23 14.05 -11.13 8.61
C ASN A 23 12.51 -11.10 8.70
N ALA A 24 11.80 -12.01 8.02
CA ALA A 24 10.35 -11.97 7.85
C ALA A 24 9.60 -11.89 9.20
N GLY A 25 10.00 -12.69 10.19
CA GLY A 25 9.36 -12.68 11.51
C GLY A 25 9.43 -11.33 12.23
N LEU A 26 10.56 -10.63 12.10
CA LEU A 26 10.71 -9.28 12.67
C LEU A 26 9.95 -8.24 11.83
N LEU A 27 10.16 -8.25 10.51
CA LEU A 27 9.57 -7.27 9.59
C LEU A 27 8.04 -7.32 9.59
N PHE A 28 7.45 -8.50 9.40
CA PHE A 28 6.00 -8.65 9.41
C PHE A 28 5.40 -8.51 10.81
N GLY A 29 6.16 -8.86 11.86
CA GLY A 29 5.78 -8.58 13.24
C GLY A 29 5.65 -7.08 13.52
N LEU A 30 6.56 -6.26 13.00
CA LEU A 30 6.53 -4.80 13.14
C LEU A 30 5.51 -4.14 12.21
N LEU A 31 5.34 -4.63 10.97
CA LEU A 31 4.39 -4.07 10.01
C LEU A 31 2.92 -4.37 10.38
N GLY A 32 2.66 -5.55 10.95
CA GLY A 32 1.31 -5.99 11.32
C GLY A 32 0.93 -5.78 12.80
N GLY A 33 1.90 -5.47 13.65
CA GLY A 33 1.72 -5.37 15.10
C GLY A 33 1.51 -3.94 15.61
N SER A 34 0.91 -3.81 16.80
CA SER A 34 0.93 -2.54 17.53
C SER A 34 2.32 -2.30 18.09
N LEU A 35 2.93 -1.16 17.72
CA LEU A 35 4.30 -0.82 18.11
C LEU A 35 4.49 -0.81 19.64
N TRP A 36 3.50 -0.28 20.36
CA TRP A 36 3.49 -0.18 21.81
C TRP A 36 2.74 -1.34 22.45
N SER A 37 3.27 -2.55 22.28
CA SER A 37 2.65 -3.76 22.83
C SER A 37 3.66 -4.73 23.40
N TYR A 38 3.24 -5.52 24.39
CA TYR A 38 4.07 -6.56 24.96
C TYR A 38 4.63 -7.55 23.91
N PRO A 39 3.85 -8.03 22.92
CA PRO A 39 4.38 -8.85 21.83
C PRO A 39 5.51 -8.17 21.05
N THR A 40 5.35 -6.89 20.69
CA THR A 40 6.37 -6.13 19.97
C THR A 40 7.61 -5.90 20.82
N THR A 41 7.46 -5.54 22.09
CA THR A 41 8.58 -5.39 23.02
C THR A 41 9.35 -6.70 23.20
N ARG A 42 8.63 -7.83 23.31
CA ARG A 42 9.24 -9.17 23.42
C ARG A 42 9.99 -9.55 22.13
N LEU A 43 9.42 -9.23 20.96
CA LEU A 43 10.05 -9.43 19.67
C LEU A 43 11.37 -8.64 19.56
N LEU A 44 11.32 -7.34 19.87
CA LEU A 44 12.50 -6.47 19.84
C LEU A 44 13.57 -6.91 20.85
N ALA A 45 13.16 -7.33 22.05
CA ALA A 45 14.08 -7.88 23.04
C ALA A 45 14.75 -9.17 22.52
N GLY A 46 13.99 -10.09 21.93
CA GLY A 46 14.54 -11.31 21.33
C GLY A 46 15.55 -11.02 20.22
N GLU A 47 15.29 -10.03 19.38
CA GLU A 47 16.23 -9.60 18.34
C GLU A 47 17.47 -8.90 18.90
N ALA A 48 17.32 -8.08 19.94
CA ALA A 48 18.45 -7.47 20.63
C ALA A 48 19.34 -8.52 21.30
N TRP A 49 18.76 -9.62 21.81
CA TRP A 49 19.52 -10.75 22.33
C TRP A 49 20.24 -11.52 21.23
N ARG A 50 19.60 -11.73 20.07
CA ARG A 50 20.18 -12.48 18.94
C ARG A 50 21.30 -11.72 18.21
N ARG A 51 21.12 -10.43 17.98
CA ARG A 51 22.00 -9.59 17.13
C ARG A 51 22.87 -8.60 17.93
N GLY A 52 22.63 -8.51 19.23
CA GLY A 52 23.15 -7.43 20.07
C GLY A 52 22.39 -6.10 19.84
N PRO A 53 22.41 -5.18 20.82
CA PRO A 53 21.72 -3.89 20.71
C PRO A 53 22.27 -3.02 19.58
N ARG A 54 23.58 -3.07 19.32
CA ARG A 54 24.20 -2.35 18.18
C ARG A 54 23.76 -2.94 16.84
N GLY A 55 23.62 -4.26 16.74
CA GLY A 55 23.15 -4.93 15.53
C GLY A 55 21.67 -4.63 15.24
N LEU A 56 20.83 -4.58 16.27
CA LEU A 56 19.43 -4.14 16.13
C LEU A 56 19.35 -2.67 15.72
N ALA A 57 20.17 -1.79 16.32
CA ALA A 57 20.21 -0.38 15.95
C ALA A 57 20.67 -0.19 14.50
N ALA A 58 21.69 -0.92 14.04
CA ALA A 58 22.14 -0.91 12.66
C ALA A 58 21.02 -1.38 11.72
N PHE A 59 20.36 -2.49 12.02
CA PHE A 59 19.23 -3.00 11.24
C PHE A 59 18.08 -1.97 11.13
N LEU A 60 17.71 -1.32 12.23
CA LEU A 60 16.69 -0.28 12.21
C LEU A 60 17.14 0.96 11.43
N GLY A 61 18.42 1.32 11.51
CA GLY A 61 19.02 2.39 10.71
C GLY A 61 18.97 2.09 9.22
N ASP A 62 19.38 0.88 8.82
CA ASP A 62 19.34 0.41 7.43
C ASP A 62 17.89 0.36 6.91
N ALA A 63 16.94 -0.03 7.76
CA ALA A 63 15.53 -0.05 7.39
C ALA A 63 14.98 1.34 7.08
N LEU A 64 15.56 2.43 7.63
CA LEU A 64 15.13 3.80 7.35
C LEU A 64 15.68 4.35 6.02
N VAL A 65 16.59 3.64 5.35
CA VAL A 65 17.19 4.06 4.08
C VAL A 65 16.10 4.29 3.02
N PRO A 66 16.07 5.47 2.37
CA PRO A 66 15.14 5.74 1.27
C PRO A 66 15.39 4.82 0.07
N ALA A 67 14.35 4.57 -0.73
CA ALA A 67 14.44 3.71 -1.89
C ALA A 67 15.45 4.22 -2.93
N ARG A 68 15.62 5.54 -3.08
CA ARG A 68 16.69 6.10 -3.91
C ARG A 68 18.08 5.61 -3.46
N GLY A 69 18.35 5.73 -2.16
CA GLY A 69 19.62 5.30 -1.57
C GLY A 69 19.84 3.79 -1.73
N TRP A 70 18.80 2.98 -1.55
CA TRP A 70 18.88 1.54 -1.82
C TRP A 70 19.16 1.26 -3.32
N LEU A 71 18.40 1.87 -4.23
CA LEU A 71 18.48 1.58 -5.66
C LEU A 71 19.82 2.00 -6.28
N GLU A 72 20.32 3.18 -5.92
CA GLU A 72 21.58 3.72 -6.46
C GLU A 72 22.82 2.98 -5.93
N ASN A 73 22.79 2.55 -4.66
CA ASN A 73 23.92 1.85 -4.04
C ASN A 73 23.93 0.34 -4.35
N THR A 74 22.78 -0.26 -4.67
CA THR A 74 22.66 -1.70 -4.90
C THR A 74 22.74 -2.10 -6.36
N TYR A 75 22.09 -1.35 -7.26
CA TYR A 75 21.96 -1.72 -8.67
C TYR A 75 22.78 -0.79 -9.56
N GLN A 76 23.44 -1.33 -10.56
CA GLN A 76 24.20 -0.56 -11.55
C GLN A 76 23.32 -0.12 -12.73
N SER A 77 22.40 -0.98 -13.18
CA SER A 77 21.57 -0.68 -14.34
C SER A 77 20.48 0.35 -14.00
N GLU A 78 20.43 1.43 -14.78
CA GLU A 78 19.33 2.40 -14.71
C GLU A 78 17.96 1.75 -14.99
N ILE A 79 17.92 0.72 -15.84
CA ILE A 79 16.69 -0.02 -16.13
C ILE A 79 16.22 -0.80 -14.88
N THR A 80 17.13 -1.44 -14.15
CA THR A 80 16.78 -2.13 -12.90
C THR A 80 16.30 -1.13 -11.84
N ARG A 81 16.93 0.04 -11.74
CA ARG A 81 16.48 1.12 -10.85
C ARG A 81 15.10 1.63 -11.24
N ALA A 82 14.86 1.84 -12.53
CA ALA A 82 13.58 2.29 -13.09
C ALA A 82 12.46 1.26 -12.91
N LEU A 83 12.78 -0.04 -12.95
CA LEU A 83 11.84 -1.13 -12.70
C LEU A 83 11.31 -1.09 -11.26
N TRP A 84 12.19 -0.85 -10.29
CA TRP A 84 11.86 -0.91 -8.87
C TRP A 84 11.33 0.41 -8.29
N ALA A 85 11.79 1.55 -8.80
CA ALA A 85 11.43 2.87 -8.26
C ALA A 85 9.91 3.13 -8.14
N PRO A 86 9.04 2.74 -9.10
CA PRO A 86 7.61 2.97 -8.98
C PRO A 86 6.92 2.18 -7.86
N TRP A 87 7.53 1.10 -7.35
CA TRP A 87 6.83 0.20 -6.43
C TRP A 87 6.57 0.82 -5.05
N VAL A 88 7.40 1.77 -4.60
CA VAL A 88 7.16 2.47 -3.33
C VAL A 88 5.87 3.30 -3.34
N LEU A 89 5.43 3.72 -4.53
CA LEU A 89 4.22 4.50 -4.71
C LEU A 89 2.97 3.73 -4.31
N HIS A 90 2.98 2.39 -4.45
CA HIS A 90 1.88 1.52 -4.04
C HIS A 90 1.68 1.47 -2.52
N ALA A 91 2.67 1.91 -1.75
CA ALA A 91 2.58 2.11 -0.31
C ALA A 91 2.34 3.59 0.08
N GLY A 92 2.11 4.48 -0.89
CA GLY A 92 1.94 5.92 -0.66
C GLY A 92 3.24 6.67 -0.35
N LEU A 93 4.40 6.02 -0.50
CA LEU A 93 5.73 6.56 -0.27
C LEU A 93 6.38 7.00 -1.59
N GLY A 94 7.25 8.00 -1.54
CA GLY A 94 8.14 8.39 -2.63
C GLY A 94 9.56 7.82 -2.45
N PRO A 95 10.43 7.93 -3.46
CA PRO A 95 11.79 7.39 -3.41
C PRO A 95 12.68 7.96 -2.29
N GLU A 96 12.33 9.14 -1.78
CA GLU A 96 13.05 9.91 -0.76
C GLU A 96 12.46 9.76 0.64
N ASP A 97 11.28 9.14 0.76
CA ASP A 97 10.64 8.95 2.06
C ASP A 97 11.46 7.95 2.90
N ALA A 98 11.65 8.25 4.18
CA ALA A 98 12.27 7.31 5.10
C ALA A 98 11.52 5.98 5.10
N PHE A 99 12.24 4.87 5.22
CA PHE A 99 11.69 3.51 5.19
C PHE A 99 11.15 3.02 3.84
N SER A 100 11.17 3.86 2.80
CA SER A 100 10.68 3.48 1.47
C SER A 100 11.53 2.38 0.82
N GLY A 101 12.84 2.32 1.07
CA GLY A 101 13.71 1.25 0.55
C GLY A 101 13.34 -0.11 1.14
N GLN A 102 13.08 -0.15 2.45
CA GLN A 102 12.65 -1.38 3.12
C GLN A 102 11.29 -1.87 2.59
N ILE A 103 10.32 -0.97 2.39
CA ILE A 103 9.03 -1.31 1.81
C ILE A 103 9.18 -1.83 0.37
N ALA A 104 10.00 -1.19 -0.46
CA ALA A 104 10.25 -1.63 -1.83
C ALA A 104 10.81 -3.06 -1.87
N ARG A 105 11.74 -3.39 -0.97
CA ARG A 105 12.30 -4.75 -0.85
C ARG A 105 11.27 -5.78 -0.40
N VAL A 106 10.38 -5.42 0.53
CA VAL A 106 9.26 -6.28 0.95
C VAL A 106 8.31 -6.55 -0.21
N ILE A 107 8.00 -5.53 -1.02
CA ILE A 107 7.19 -5.69 -2.23
C ILE A 107 7.91 -6.59 -3.24
N ALA A 108 9.20 -6.38 -3.48
CA ALA A 108 10.00 -7.23 -4.35
C ALA A 108 9.96 -8.71 -3.92
N PHE A 109 10.17 -8.97 -2.63
CA PHE A 109 10.05 -10.32 -2.06
C PHE A 109 8.65 -10.90 -2.28
N ALA A 110 7.59 -10.14 -2.02
CA ALA A 110 6.21 -10.62 -2.20
C ALA A 110 5.91 -10.97 -3.67
N LEU A 111 6.39 -10.16 -4.62
CA LEU A 111 6.23 -10.42 -6.05
C LEU A 111 6.99 -11.66 -6.51
N GLU A 112 8.21 -11.86 -6.04
CA GLU A 112 9.00 -13.07 -6.36
C GLU A 112 8.40 -14.33 -5.72
N ALA A 113 7.93 -14.24 -4.47
CA ALA A 113 7.42 -15.40 -3.74
C ALA A 113 5.99 -15.81 -4.14
N ALA A 114 5.12 -14.84 -4.46
CA ALA A 114 3.69 -15.07 -4.66
C ALA A 114 3.13 -14.48 -5.97
N GLY A 115 3.92 -13.66 -6.69
CA GLY A 115 3.44 -12.94 -7.87
C GLY A 115 2.42 -11.84 -7.54
N ALA A 116 1.74 -11.38 -8.58
CA ALA A 116 0.63 -10.41 -8.48
C ALA A 116 -0.67 -11.06 -8.99
N PRO A 117 -1.32 -11.92 -8.18
CA PRO A 117 -2.52 -12.63 -8.61
C PRO A 117 -3.68 -11.66 -8.84
N ILE A 118 -4.52 -11.98 -9.82
CA ILE A 118 -5.77 -11.27 -10.07
C ILE A 118 -6.98 -12.13 -9.75
N VAL A 119 -8.08 -11.49 -9.38
CA VAL A 119 -9.36 -12.17 -9.17
C VAL A 119 -10.05 -12.34 -10.52
N LYS A 120 -10.31 -13.58 -10.92
CA LYS A 120 -11.08 -13.89 -12.14
C LYS A 120 -12.48 -13.29 -12.04
N GLY A 121 -12.93 -12.62 -13.11
CA GLY A 121 -14.14 -11.82 -13.15
C GLY A 121 -14.02 -10.46 -12.46
N GLY A 122 -12.85 -10.12 -11.90
CA GLY A 122 -12.56 -8.84 -11.25
C GLY A 122 -12.74 -8.83 -9.73
N ALA A 123 -12.25 -7.77 -9.09
CA ALA A 123 -12.22 -7.62 -7.64
C ALA A 123 -13.62 -7.69 -6.96
N GLY A 124 -14.70 -7.39 -7.69
CA GLY A 124 -16.07 -7.54 -7.19
C GLY A 124 -16.39 -8.95 -6.72
N ASN A 125 -15.85 -9.99 -7.38
CA ASN A 125 -16.06 -11.38 -6.97
C ASN A 125 -15.42 -11.70 -5.61
N LEU A 126 -14.29 -11.06 -5.28
CA LEU A 126 -13.68 -11.20 -3.96
C LEU A 126 -14.57 -10.58 -2.88
N LEU A 127 -15.18 -9.42 -3.16
CA LEU A 127 -16.13 -8.78 -2.25
C LEU A 127 -17.38 -9.64 -2.05
N SER A 128 -17.95 -10.19 -3.12
CA SER A 128 -19.10 -11.11 -3.04
C SER A 128 -18.77 -12.38 -2.24
N ALA A 129 -17.55 -12.90 -2.36
CA ALA A 129 -17.10 -14.05 -1.59
C ALA A 129 -17.02 -13.73 -0.08
N PHE A 130 -16.46 -12.57 0.30
CA PHE A 130 -16.45 -12.13 1.69
C PHE A 130 -17.86 -11.87 2.23
N GLU A 131 -18.73 -11.24 1.45
CA GLU A 131 -20.13 -11.04 1.82
C GLU A 131 -20.84 -12.37 2.09
N ALA A 132 -20.67 -13.36 1.22
CA ALA A 132 -21.23 -14.69 1.39
C ALA A 132 -20.70 -15.35 2.66
N LEU A 133 -19.38 -15.29 2.91
CA LEU A 133 -18.75 -15.87 4.11
C LEU A 133 -19.29 -15.22 5.40
N ILE A 134 -19.48 -13.91 5.41
CA ILE A 134 -20.05 -13.18 6.55
C ILE A 134 -21.48 -13.66 6.81
N LYS A 135 -22.32 -13.74 5.76
CA LYS A 135 -23.72 -14.17 5.87
C LYS A 135 -23.85 -15.63 6.29
N GLU A 136 -23.01 -16.52 5.78
CA GLU A 136 -22.97 -17.95 6.16
C GLU A 136 -22.69 -18.11 7.66
N ARG A 137 -21.89 -17.21 8.24
CA ARG A 137 -21.60 -17.18 9.69
C ARG A 137 -22.62 -16.36 10.50
N GLY A 138 -23.77 -16.02 9.91
CA GLY A 138 -24.86 -15.28 10.57
C GLY A 138 -24.61 -13.78 10.71
N GLY A 139 -23.58 -13.25 10.07
CA GLY A 139 -23.31 -11.82 10.03
C GLY A 139 -24.33 -11.07 9.18
N VAL A 140 -24.60 -9.81 9.55
CA VAL A 140 -25.52 -8.92 8.84
C VAL A 140 -24.74 -7.73 8.30
N ILE A 141 -24.92 -7.45 7.01
CA ILE A 141 -24.34 -6.28 6.36
C ILE A 141 -25.47 -5.27 6.12
N ARG A 142 -25.28 -4.04 6.60
CA ARG A 142 -26.20 -2.92 6.38
C ARG A 142 -25.48 -1.86 5.56
N THR A 143 -25.92 -1.68 4.31
CA THR A 143 -25.53 -0.53 3.47
C THR A 143 -26.39 0.68 3.80
N GLU A 144 -25.97 1.86 3.36
CA GLU A 144 -26.70 3.13 3.60
C GLU A 144 -26.94 3.46 5.09
N GLY A 145 -26.25 2.77 6.00
CA GLY A 145 -26.31 2.97 7.44
C GLY A 145 -25.15 3.83 7.93
N ASP A 146 -25.15 5.12 7.60
CA ASP A 146 -24.11 6.04 8.07
C ASP A 146 -24.10 6.09 9.60
N VAL A 147 -22.94 5.85 10.21
CA VAL A 147 -22.77 5.85 11.66
C VAL A 147 -22.50 7.28 12.12
N ALA A 148 -23.37 7.82 12.96
CA ALA A 148 -23.24 9.16 13.50
C ALA A 148 -22.25 9.19 14.68
N SER A 149 -22.36 8.24 15.61
CA SER A 149 -21.51 8.20 16.80
C SER A 149 -21.41 6.81 17.43
N ILE A 150 -20.36 6.61 18.24
CA ILE A 150 -20.19 5.45 19.10
C ILE A 150 -20.90 5.73 20.43
N ILE A 151 -21.69 4.76 20.88
CA ILE A 151 -22.37 4.83 22.19
C ILE A 151 -21.42 4.23 23.23
N GLN A 152 -21.25 4.92 24.35
CA GLN A 152 -20.39 4.49 25.43
C GLN A 152 -21.14 4.45 26.77
N SER A 153 -20.75 3.52 27.64
CA SER A 153 -21.23 3.43 29.01
C SER A 153 -20.16 2.77 29.88
N GLY A 154 -19.92 3.32 31.08
CA GLY A 154 -18.91 2.78 32.01
C GLY A 154 -17.51 2.66 31.41
N GLY A 155 -17.10 3.63 30.58
CA GLY A 155 -15.79 3.65 29.93
C GLY A 155 -15.59 2.64 28.80
N ARG A 156 -16.65 2.00 28.29
CA ARG A 156 -16.57 1.09 27.13
C ARG A 156 -17.58 1.46 26.04
N ALA A 157 -17.25 1.13 24.79
CA ALA A 157 -18.20 1.16 23.70
C ALA A 157 -19.26 0.06 23.85
N THR A 158 -20.53 0.42 23.72
CA THR A 158 -21.69 -0.48 23.88
C THR A 158 -22.58 -0.55 22.63
N GLY A 159 -22.22 0.18 21.58
CA GLY A 159 -22.95 0.19 20.32
C GLY A 159 -22.62 1.41 19.48
N VAL A 160 -23.44 1.64 18.46
CA VAL A 160 -23.36 2.80 17.58
C VAL A 160 -24.74 3.37 17.33
N ARG A 161 -24.82 4.68 17.11
CA ARG A 161 -26.01 5.38 16.64
C ARG A 161 -25.84 5.71 15.16
N LEU A 162 -26.86 5.41 14.36
CA LEU A 162 -26.90 5.76 12.95
C LEU A 162 -27.41 7.20 12.77
N ALA A 163 -27.09 7.80 11.61
CA ALA A 163 -27.61 9.11 11.23
C ALA A 163 -29.14 9.15 11.12
N SER A 164 -29.79 8.00 10.89
CA SER A 164 -31.26 7.84 10.93
C SER A 164 -31.85 8.01 12.34
N GLY A 165 -31.02 7.93 13.39
CA GLY A 165 -31.44 7.87 14.79
C GLY A 165 -31.48 6.45 15.37
N ASP A 166 -31.45 5.42 14.52
CA ASP A 166 -31.44 4.03 14.98
C ASP A 166 -30.18 3.70 15.78
N THR A 167 -30.31 2.72 16.68
CA THR A 167 -29.19 2.25 17.51
C THR A 167 -28.91 0.78 17.24
N VAL A 168 -27.63 0.45 17.09
CA VAL A 168 -27.13 -0.93 17.02
C VAL A 168 -26.28 -1.21 18.24
N THR A 169 -26.71 -2.14 19.09
CA THR A 169 -25.99 -2.49 20.32
C THR A 169 -24.89 -3.51 20.05
N ALA A 170 -23.79 -3.40 20.79
CA ALA A 170 -22.64 -4.29 20.72
C ALA A 170 -22.38 -4.89 22.11
N LYS A 171 -22.35 -6.22 22.20
CA LYS A 171 -22.13 -6.93 23.47
C LYS A 171 -20.66 -7.02 23.88
N LYS A 172 -19.75 -7.04 22.91
CA LYS A 172 -18.31 -7.27 23.14
C LYS A 172 -17.47 -6.06 22.78
N SER A 173 -17.57 -5.59 21.54
CA SER A 173 -16.73 -4.51 21.03
C SER A 173 -17.36 -3.86 19.81
N VAL A 174 -16.91 -2.63 19.53
CA VAL A 174 -17.13 -1.93 18.26
C VAL A 174 -15.79 -1.85 17.56
N ILE A 175 -15.70 -2.36 16.33
CA ILE A 175 -14.48 -2.30 15.51
C ILE A 175 -14.71 -1.27 14.41
N CYS A 176 -13.84 -0.26 14.34
CA CYS A 176 -13.99 0.85 13.41
C CYS A 176 -12.96 0.75 12.29
N SER A 177 -13.41 0.50 11.06
CA SER A 177 -12.57 0.59 9.85
C SER A 177 -12.76 1.97 9.22
N VAL A 178 -12.23 3.00 9.87
CA VAL A 178 -12.37 4.42 9.47
C VAL A 178 -11.05 5.16 9.70
N THR A 179 -10.93 6.37 9.15
CA THR A 179 -9.75 7.22 9.34
C THR A 179 -9.64 7.71 10.79
N PRO A 180 -8.44 8.06 11.29
CA PRO A 180 -8.28 8.62 12.62
C PRO A 180 -9.13 9.89 12.83
N THR A 181 -9.22 10.76 11.82
CA THR A 181 -10.04 11.98 11.93
C THR A 181 -11.54 11.66 12.05
N HIS A 182 -12.04 10.63 11.36
CA HIS A 182 -13.42 10.17 11.54
C HIS A 182 -13.62 9.53 12.91
N LEU A 183 -12.72 8.65 13.35
CA LEU A 183 -12.87 7.98 14.65
C LEU A 183 -12.86 8.99 15.81
N TYR A 184 -11.79 9.76 15.95
CA TYR A 184 -11.59 10.64 17.10
C TYR A 184 -12.38 11.94 16.98
N GLY A 185 -12.49 12.50 15.76
CA GLY A 185 -13.15 13.79 15.55
C GLY A 185 -14.68 13.71 15.42
N ARG A 186 -15.22 12.62 14.84
CA ARG A 186 -16.66 12.49 14.59
C ARG A 186 -17.31 11.41 15.45
N LEU A 187 -16.83 10.17 15.38
CA LEU A 187 -17.52 9.02 15.97
C LEU A 187 -17.43 9.02 17.51
N LEU A 188 -16.27 9.38 18.07
CA LEU A 188 -16.09 9.57 19.50
C LEU A 188 -16.45 10.99 19.94
N GLY A 189 -16.21 12.00 19.10
CA GLY A 189 -16.47 13.40 19.43
C GLY A 189 -15.80 13.81 20.74
N ASP A 190 -16.56 14.43 21.62
CA ASP A 190 -16.08 14.91 22.94
C ASP A 190 -15.63 13.77 23.88
N ALA A 191 -16.00 12.52 23.60
CA ALA A 191 -15.54 11.36 24.37
C ALA A 191 -14.13 10.89 23.97
N ALA A 192 -13.54 11.46 22.91
CA ALA A 192 -12.17 11.14 22.52
C ALA A 192 -11.16 11.67 23.56
N PRO A 193 -10.13 10.89 23.94
CA PRO A 193 -9.02 11.41 24.72
C PRO A 193 -8.39 12.61 24.00
N LYS A 194 -8.17 13.71 24.73
CA LYS A 194 -7.68 14.97 24.15
C LYS A 194 -6.39 14.79 23.32
N ALA A 195 -5.44 14.00 23.81
CA ALA A 195 -4.19 13.72 23.10
C ALA A 195 -4.41 13.00 21.76
N ASP A 196 -5.35 12.05 21.71
CA ASP A 196 -5.66 11.32 20.47
C ASP A 196 -6.40 12.20 19.47
N LEU A 197 -7.32 13.06 19.94
CA LEU A 197 -8.00 14.05 19.10
C LEU A 197 -7.00 15.04 18.49
N GLU A 198 -6.07 15.57 19.30
CA GLU A 198 -5.02 16.48 18.82
C GLU A 198 -4.07 15.78 17.83
N ALA A 199 -3.74 14.51 18.05
CA ALA A 199 -2.95 13.71 17.11
C ALA A 199 -3.71 13.48 15.80
N ALA A 200 -5.00 13.15 15.87
CA ALA A 200 -5.85 12.96 14.70
C ALA A 200 -6.00 14.25 13.88
N GLN A 201 -6.12 15.43 14.51
CA GLN A 201 -6.17 16.72 13.81
C GLN A 201 -4.88 17.03 13.03
N LYS A 202 -3.74 16.53 13.50
CA LYS A 202 -2.43 16.66 12.83
C LYS A 202 -2.17 15.52 11.83
N TYR A 203 -3.10 14.57 11.69
CA TYR A 203 -2.92 13.44 10.79
C TYR A 203 -2.81 13.91 9.33
N ARG A 204 -1.69 13.55 8.71
CA ARG A 204 -1.42 13.85 7.30
C ARG A 204 -1.75 12.64 6.46
N TYR A 205 -2.83 12.74 5.69
CA TYR A 205 -3.13 11.77 4.64
C TYR A 205 -2.01 11.76 3.60
N GLY A 206 -1.82 10.59 2.97
CA GLY A 206 -0.86 10.41 1.89
C GLY A 206 -1.19 11.25 0.65
N LYS A 207 -0.38 11.03 -0.40
CA LYS A 207 -0.57 11.62 -1.71
C LYS A 207 -1.96 11.25 -2.27
N GLY A 208 -2.49 12.12 -3.13
CA GLY A 208 -3.71 11.81 -3.88
C GLY A 208 -3.42 10.75 -4.94
N ASN A 209 -4.47 10.15 -5.48
CA ASN A 209 -4.34 9.17 -6.55
C ASN A 209 -5.36 9.48 -7.65
N PHE A 210 -4.90 9.62 -8.88
CA PHE A 210 -5.76 9.82 -10.04
C PHE A 210 -5.87 8.53 -10.84
N GLN A 211 -7.07 8.20 -11.32
CA GLN A 211 -7.30 7.04 -12.20
C GLN A 211 -8.09 7.42 -13.45
N ILE A 212 -7.66 6.88 -14.59
CA ILE A 212 -8.38 6.97 -15.87
C ILE A 212 -8.66 5.55 -16.34
N HIS A 213 -9.91 5.25 -16.65
CA HIS A 213 -10.31 3.94 -17.18
C HIS A 213 -10.59 4.05 -18.67
N TYR A 214 -9.97 3.16 -19.45
CA TYR A 214 -10.16 3.06 -20.89
C TYR A 214 -10.83 1.74 -21.25
N ALA A 215 -11.88 1.83 -22.08
CA ALA A 215 -12.35 0.74 -22.91
C ALA A 215 -11.78 0.93 -24.31
N LEU A 216 -11.08 -0.08 -24.83
CA LEU A 216 -10.34 -0.01 -26.07
C LEU A 216 -10.93 -0.95 -27.12
N ASP A 217 -10.96 -0.48 -28.36
CA ASP A 217 -11.47 -1.27 -29.49
C ASP A 217 -10.58 -2.44 -29.90
N LYS A 218 -9.33 -2.45 -29.43
CA LYS A 218 -8.34 -3.52 -29.60
C LYS A 218 -7.27 -3.47 -28.51
N PRO A 219 -6.56 -4.57 -28.23
CA PRO A 219 -5.43 -4.58 -27.31
C PRO A 219 -4.33 -3.57 -27.67
N PRO A 220 -3.63 -2.99 -26.68
CA PRO A 220 -2.49 -2.11 -26.94
C PRO A 220 -1.37 -2.83 -27.69
N ALA A 221 -0.80 -2.16 -28.69
CA ALA A 221 0.37 -2.63 -29.43
C ALA A 221 1.66 -2.27 -28.66
N TRP A 222 1.93 -2.96 -27.56
CA TRP A 222 3.13 -2.73 -26.76
C TRP A 222 4.40 -3.00 -27.60
N ARG A 223 5.38 -2.10 -27.50
CA ARG A 223 6.65 -2.23 -28.24
C ARG A 223 7.60 -3.28 -27.65
N GLY A 224 7.51 -3.54 -26.35
CA GLY A 224 8.34 -4.52 -25.66
C GLY A 224 7.75 -5.92 -25.69
N GLU A 225 8.61 -6.92 -25.84
CA GLU A 225 8.22 -8.33 -25.76
C GLU A 225 7.64 -8.65 -24.36
N GLY A 226 6.59 -9.47 -24.31
CA GLY A 226 5.98 -9.93 -23.06
C GLY A 226 5.10 -8.90 -22.34
N LEU A 227 5.17 -7.61 -22.69
CA LEU A 227 4.38 -6.57 -22.02
C LEU A 227 2.86 -6.76 -22.18
N ALA A 228 2.39 -7.45 -23.22
CA ALA A 228 0.98 -7.80 -23.40
C ALA A 228 0.50 -8.96 -22.49
N LYS A 229 1.40 -9.61 -21.74
CA LYS A 229 1.12 -10.83 -20.96
C LYS A 229 1.11 -10.60 -19.44
N VAL A 230 1.31 -9.37 -18.99
CA VAL A 230 1.35 -9.01 -17.55
C VAL A 230 0.09 -8.24 -17.17
N ALA A 231 -0.32 -8.28 -15.90
CA ALA A 231 -1.46 -7.47 -15.46
C ALA A 231 -1.11 -6.00 -15.18
N LEU A 232 0.16 -5.72 -14.89
CA LEU A 232 0.63 -4.43 -14.41
C LEU A 232 1.92 -4.01 -15.13
N LEU A 233 1.98 -2.75 -15.54
CA LEU A 233 3.14 -2.11 -16.16
C LEU A 233 3.37 -0.75 -15.50
N HIS A 234 4.61 -0.28 -15.51
CA HIS A 234 4.95 1.08 -15.10
C HIS A 234 5.61 1.82 -16.26
N LEU A 235 5.11 3.03 -16.54
CA LEU A 235 5.73 3.97 -17.46
C LEU A 235 6.35 5.09 -16.64
N THR A 236 7.66 5.26 -16.77
CA THR A 236 8.43 6.25 -16.04
C THR A 236 9.70 6.60 -16.82
N PRO A 237 10.22 7.83 -16.74
CA PRO A 237 11.54 8.14 -17.27
C PRO A 237 12.68 7.68 -16.34
N GLY A 238 12.37 6.88 -15.31
CA GLY A 238 13.33 6.28 -14.39
C GLY A 238 13.18 6.78 -12.95
N LEU A 239 14.14 6.43 -12.09
CA LEU A 239 14.12 6.80 -10.67
C LEU A 239 13.96 8.32 -10.45
N ASP A 240 14.69 9.13 -11.22
CA ASP A 240 14.58 10.60 -11.15
C ASP A 240 13.23 11.12 -11.63
N GLY A 241 12.60 10.43 -12.57
CA GLY A 241 11.22 10.68 -12.98
C GLY A 241 10.23 10.53 -11.85
N VAL A 242 10.26 9.36 -11.20
CA VAL A 242 9.39 9.03 -10.07
C VAL A 242 9.58 10.04 -8.94
N SER A 243 10.84 10.39 -8.66
CA SER A 243 11.21 11.39 -7.65
C SER A 243 10.69 12.79 -8.00
N LYS A 244 10.93 13.27 -9.23
CA LYS A 244 10.42 14.57 -9.70
C LYS A 244 8.91 14.64 -9.54
N ALA A 245 8.19 13.63 -10.01
CA ALA A 245 6.74 13.58 -9.93
C ALA A 245 6.23 13.61 -8.46
N CYS A 246 6.86 12.85 -7.56
CA CYS A 246 6.54 12.90 -6.12
C CYS A 246 6.78 14.28 -5.50
N ASN A 247 7.88 14.94 -5.88
CA ASN A 247 8.22 16.27 -5.39
C ASN A 247 7.23 17.33 -5.89
N GLU A 248 6.82 17.25 -7.17
CA GLU A 248 5.79 18.12 -7.75
C GLU A 248 4.45 17.97 -7.02
N ALA A 249 4.01 16.73 -6.83
CA ALA A 249 2.79 16.39 -6.10
C ALA A 249 2.79 16.91 -4.66
N THR A 250 3.91 16.74 -3.95
CA THR A 250 4.08 17.21 -2.57
C THR A 250 3.99 18.74 -2.49
N ARG A 251 4.43 19.43 -3.54
CA ARG A 251 4.32 20.89 -3.66
C ARG A 251 2.94 21.37 -4.09
N GLY A 252 2.01 20.47 -4.38
CA GLY A 252 0.64 20.80 -4.79
C GLY A 252 0.49 20.98 -6.30
N MET A 253 1.46 20.53 -7.10
CA MET A 253 1.43 20.61 -8.56
C MET A 253 1.03 19.25 -9.13
N LEU A 254 0.28 19.25 -10.23
CA LEU A 254 0.13 18.04 -11.03
C LEU A 254 1.50 17.72 -11.67
N PRO A 255 1.99 16.46 -11.59
CA PRO A 255 3.25 16.12 -12.22
C PRO A 255 3.22 16.40 -13.72
N GLU A 256 4.25 17.08 -14.22
CA GLU A 256 4.39 17.38 -15.65
C GLU A 256 4.63 16.08 -16.44
N VAL A 257 5.43 15.19 -15.88
CA VAL A 257 5.70 13.85 -16.38
C VAL A 257 5.44 12.86 -15.25
N PRO A 258 4.22 12.29 -15.14
CA PRO A 258 3.87 11.39 -14.06
C PRO A 258 4.47 9.99 -14.27
N THR A 259 4.66 9.26 -13.18
CA THR A 259 4.73 7.80 -13.20
C THR A 259 3.34 7.27 -13.47
N ILE A 260 3.19 6.44 -14.51
CA ILE A 260 1.91 5.84 -14.86
C ILE A 260 1.97 4.36 -14.55
N CYS A 261 1.18 3.94 -13.58
CA CYS A 261 0.89 2.54 -13.34
C CYS A 261 -0.27 2.12 -14.25
N VAL A 262 0.00 1.22 -15.20
CA VAL A 262 -0.98 0.73 -16.17
C VAL A 262 -1.44 -0.65 -15.74
N GLY A 263 -2.71 -0.78 -15.39
CA GLY A 263 -3.33 -2.08 -15.23
C GLY A 263 -4.05 -2.53 -16.50
N GLN A 264 -3.83 -3.78 -16.88
CA GLN A 264 -4.46 -4.43 -18.03
C GLN A 264 -4.96 -5.84 -17.66
N PRO A 265 -5.95 -5.94 -16.76
CA PRO A 265 -6.36 -7.24 -16.18
C PRO A 265 -6.87 -8.24 -17.23
N HIS A 266 -7.32 -7.76 -18.40
CA HIS A 266 -7.74 -8.61 -19.52
C HIS A 266 -6.61 -9.50 -20.07
N ALA A 267 -5.34 -9.14 -19.87
CA ALA A 267 -4.19 -9.95 -20.27
C ALA A 267 -4.10 -11.29 -19.51
N LEU A 268 -4.58 -11.32 -18.25
CA LEU A 268 -4.61 -12.52 -17.42
C LEU A 268 -6.01 -13.13 -17.31
N ASP A 269 -7.07 -12.33 -17.53
CA ASP A 269 -8.46 -12.78 -17.51
C ASP A 269 -9.24 -12.17 -18.68
N PRO A 270 -9.35 -12.88 -19.82
CA PRO A 270 -10.07 -12.40 -21.00
C PRO A 270 -11.56 -12.09 -20.76
N SER A 271 -12.17 -12.62 -19.68
CA SER A 271 -13.58 -12.34 -19.37
C SER A 271 -13.85 -10.89 -18.95
N ARG A 272 -12.78 -10.10 -18.70
CA ARG A 272 -12.88 -8.71 -18.26
C ARG A 272 -13.36 -7.74 -19.33
N CYS A 273 -13.36 -8.14 -20.61
CA CYS A 273 -13.88 -7.34 -21.71
C CYS A 273 -14.36 -8.26 -22.87
N PRO A 274 -15.12 -7.72 -23.85
CA PRO A 274 -15.50 -8.49 -25.04
C PRO A 274 -14.29 -9.01 -25.83
N GLU A 275 -14.51 -10.05 -26.63
CA GLU A 275 -13.47 -10.62 -27.49
C GLU A 275 -12.89 -9.58 -28.45
N GLY A 276 -11.56 -9.60 -28.62
CA GLY A 276 -10.83 -8.65 -29.46
C GLY A 276 -10.76 -7.23 -28.90
N LYS A 277 -11.33 -6.95 -27.72
CA LYS A 277 -11.27 -5.65 -27.02
C LYS A 277 -10.23 -5.67 -25.90
N ALA A 278 -10.03 -4.51 -25.26
CA ALA A 278 -9.17 -4.40 -24.10
C ALA A 278 -9.70 -3.37 -23.10
N ILE A 279 -9.28 -3.51 -21.85
CA ILE A 279 -9.47 -2.47 -20.82
C ILE A 279 -8.14 -2.12 -20.18
N LEU A 280 -7.94 -0.82 -19.97
CA LEU A 280 -6.82 -0.30 -19.18
C LEU A 280 -7.36 0.54 -18.03
N TRP A 281 -6.65 0.53 -16.91
CA TRP A 281 -6.69 1.64 -15.97
C TRP A 281 -5.29 2.26 -15.89
N LEU A 282 -5.23 3.58 -15.99
CA LEU A 282 -4.03 4.35 -15.75
C LEU A 282 -4.15 4.95 -14.37
N GLN A 283 -3.19 4.67 -13.51
CA GLN A 283 -3.13 5.17 -12.16
C GLN A 283 -1.89 6.04 -11.99
N LEU A 284 -2.07 7.22 -11.41
CA LEU A 284 -1.03 8.16 -11.03
C LEU A 284 -1.07 8.27 -9.49
N PRO A 285 -0.23 7.51 -8.77
CA PRO A 285 -0.26 7.46 -7.31
C PRO A 285 0.36 8.69 -6.63
N GLU A 286 1.08 9.52 -7.38
CA GLU A 286 1.63 10.79 -6.93
C GLU A 286 0.80 12.00 -7.40
N ALA A 287 -0.51 12.01 -7.18
CA ALA A 287 -1.29 13.23 -7.39
C ALA A 287 -1.20 14.15 -6.15
N PRO A 288 -1.22 15.50 -6.31
CA PRO A 288 -1.29 16.40 -5.17
C PRO A 288 -2.61 16.22 -4.43
N ARG A 289 -2.56 16.19 -3.09
CA ARG A 289 -3.77 16.15 -2.27
C ARG A 289 -4.59 17.44 -2.39
N HIS A 290 -3.90 18.57 -2.56
CA HIS A 290 -4.47 19.89 -2.77
C HIS A 290 -3.73 20.54 -3.93
N ILE A 291 -4.44 20.83 -5.02
CA ILE A 291 -3.88 21.48 -6.21
C ILE A 291 -3.72 22.98 -5.89
N LYS A 292 -2.50 23.51 -6.11
CA LYS A 292 -2.15 24.91 -5.83
C LYS A 292 -2.03 25.81 -7.07
N GLY A 293 -2.28 25.26 -8.26
CA GLY A 293 -2.21 25.92 -9.56
C GLY A 293 -2.48 24.91 -10.66
#